data_AF-A0AA42XS53-F1
#
_entry.id   AF-A0AA42XS53-F1
#
_cell.length_a   1.000
_cell.length_b   1.000
_cell.length_c   1.000
_cell.angle_alpha   90.00
_cell.angle_beta   90.00
_cell.angle_gamma   90.00
#
_symmetry.space_group_name_H-M   'P 1'
#
loop_
_entity.id
_entity.type
_entity.pdbx_description
1 polymer ?
#
loop_
_entity_poly.entity_id
_entity_poly.type
_entity_poly.pdbx_seq_one_letter_code
_entity_poly.pdbx_strand_id
1 'polypeptide(L)'
;MRTESGVTAGYKVKSLDLEYGYQSEIAAYRLSRLLLLDNVPPTIFRRATRKEIKARFHKEKLARWSSVQSSTSWEDDGTVVGAASYWIKGARRGLEDQKGRWQAWLRIEGTVPPGKMKLAQDLSTMTLFDFLIGNWDRYSGGNLLTNRQRTRALLMDHDHAFSGMNEALYDRLLGDLTQTERFSRGVVDQLVALDRNAIRQELAQDPSHSSEPLLTESQITALLERRATILSYIAALVEEHGEDEVLFFP
;
A
#
# COMPACT_ATOMS: atom_id res chain seq x y z
N MET A 1 -6.13 -7.67 16.50
CA MET A 1 -7.20 -8.65 16.80
C MET A 1 -6.73 -10.08 16.49
N ARG A 2 -7.38 -11.09 17.08
CA ARG A 2 -7.19 -12.51 16.74
C ARG A 2 -8.54 -13.10 16.35
N THR A 3 -8.61 -13.80 15.23
CA THR A 3 -9.83 -14.48 14.74
C THR A 3 -10.07 -15.78 15.50
N GLU A 4 -11.27 -16.34 15.38
CA GLU A 4 -11.61 -17.66 15.92
C GLU A 4 -10.74 -18.77 15.31
N SER A 5 -10.37 -18.63 14.04
CA SER A 5 -9.43 -19.51 13.33
C SER A 5 -7.96 -19.33 13.74
N GLY A 6 -7.67 -18.47 14.71
CA GLY A 6 -6.31 -18.26 15.23
C GLY A 6 -5.43 -17.32 14.39
N VAL A 7 -5.97 -16.70 13.34
CA VAL A 7 -5.28 -15.69 12.53
C VAL A 7 -5.18 -14.38 13.31
N THR A 8 -4.03 -13.72 13.25
CA THR A 8 -3.85 -12.40 13.85
C THR A 8 -3.97 -11.35 12.75
N ALA A 9 -4.62 -10.23 13.06
CA ALA A 9 -4.73 -9.08 12.17
C ALA A 9 -4.46 -7.78 12.94
N GLY A 10 -3.80 -6.82 12.30
CA GLY A 10 -3.84 -5.42 12.71
C GLY A 10 -5.25 -4.88 12.48
N TYR A 11 -5.75 -4.03 13.37
CA TYR A 11 -7.06 -3.39 13.19
C TYR A 11 -6.88 -1.87 13.31
N LYS A 12 -6.93 -1.18 12.16
CA LYS A 12 -6.86 0.27 12.05
C LYS A 12 -8.27 0.83 12.03
N VAL A 13 -8.71 1.37 13.17
CA VAL A 13 -10.04 1.96 13.31
C VAL A 13 -10.11 3.32 12.63
N LYS A 14 -11.32 3.71 12.21
CA LYS A 14 -11.64 5.08 11.82
C LYS A 14 -11.23 6.02 12.95
N SER A 15 -10.25 6.87 12.69
CA SER A 15 -9.71 7.81 13.66
C SER A 15 -10.09 9.23 13.32
N LEU A 16 -10.06 10.12 14.31
CA LEU A 16 -10.32 11.54 14.11
C LEU A 16 -9.21 12.22 13.28
N ASP A 17 -7.96 11.76 13.42
CA ASP A 17 -6.81 12.34 12.74
C ASP A 17 -6.70 11.90 11.27
N LEU A 18 -7.25 10.73 10.94
CA LEU A 18 -7.18 10.13 9.62
C LEU A 18 -8.46 9.36 9.32
N GLU A 19 -9.50 10.12 8.99
CA GLU A 19 -10.87 9.61 8.85
C GLU A 19 -10.98 8.52 7.78
N TYR A 20 -10.33 8.70 6.64
CA TYR A 20 -10.41 7.79 5.48
C TYR A 20 -9.30 6.74 5.44
N GLY A 21 -8.38 6.72 6.42
CA GLY A 21 -7.19 5.87 6.36
C GLY A 21 -7.52 4.37 6.28
N TYR A 22 -8.61 3.95 6.94
CA TYR A 22 -9.06 2.56 6.85
C TYR A 22 -9.57 2.19 5.45
N GLN A 23 -10.24 3.10 4.75
CA GLN A 23 -10.67 2.88 3.36
C GLN A 23 -9.46 2.78 2.44
N SER A 24 -8.46 3.64 2.63
CA SER A 24 -7.22 3.61 1.85
C SER A 24 -6.46 2.29 1.98
N GLU A 25 -6.41 1.71 3.18
CA GLU A 25 -5.80 0.39 3.41
C GLU A 25 -6.52 -0.73 2.65
N ILE A 26 -7.85 -0.74 2.69
CA ILE A 26 -8.66 -1.74 1.98
C ILE A 26 -8.55 -1.53 0.47
N ALA A 27 -8.65 -0.28 -0.01
CA ALA A 27 -8.52 0.08 -1.41
C ALA A 27 -7.15 -0.30 -1.98
N ALA A 28 -6.07 -0.07 -1.23
CA ALA A 28 -4.73 -0.48 -1.63
C ALA A 28 -4.63 -2.00 -1.77
N TYR A 29 -5.16 -2.78 -0.82
CA TYR A 29 -5.22 -4.23 -0.97
C TYR A 29 -6.03 -4.66 -2.21
N ARG A 30 -7.21 -4.08 -2.43
CA ARG A 30 -8.05 -4.37 -3.61
C ARG A 30 -7.31 -4.07 -4.92
N LEU A 31 -6.73 -2.88 -5.05
CA LEU A 31 -5.97 -2.50 -6.24
C LEU A 31 -4.71 -3.37 -6.45
N SER A 32 -4.07 -3.82 -5.36
CA SER A 32 -2.94 -4.74 -5.45
C SER A 32 -3.29 -6.07 -6.12
N ARG A 33 -4.56 -6.51 -6.01
CA ARG A 33 -5.07 -7.72 -6.67
C ARG A 33 -5.11 -7.58 -8.19
N LEU A 34 -5.48 -6.40 -8.70
CA LEU A 34 -5.47 -6.12 -10.14
C LEU A 34 -4.05 -6.13 -10.70
N LEU A 35 -3.05 -5.76 -9.89
CA LEU A 35 -1.64 -5.78 -10.25
C LEU A 35 -0.95 -7.13 -9.91
N LEU A 36 -1.70 -8.13 -9.45
CA LEU A 36 -1.21 -9.45 -9.05
C LEU A 36 -0.11 -9.42 -7.97
N LEU A 37 -0.14 -8.43 -7.08
CA LEU A 37 0.84 -8.32 -6.01
C LEU A 37 0.56 -9.35 -4.90
N ASP A 38 1.60 -10.09 -4.51
CA ASP A 38 1.58 -11.10 -3.45
C ASP A 38 2.16 -10.59 -2.11
N ASN A 39 2.58 -9.33 -2.07
CA ASN A 39 3.30 -8.72 -0.95
C ASN A 39 2.54 -7.56 -0.27
N VAL A 40 1.27 -7.36 -0.63
CA VAL A 40 0.31 -6.53 0.11
C VAL A 40 -0.59 -7.46 0.94
N PRO A 41 -0.66 -7.32 2.28
CA PRO A 41 -1.43 -8.23 3.11
C PRO A 41 -2.95 -8.08 2.86
N PRO A 42 -3.70 -9.20 2.88
CA PRO A 42 -5.15 -9.15 2.87
C PRO A 42 -5.71 -8.20 3.92
N THR A 43 -6.52 -7.26 3.45
CA THR A 43 -7.11 -6.21 4.29
C THR A 43 -8.59 -6.09 3.98
N ILE A 44 -9.42 -6.21 5.02
CA ILE A 44 -10.88 -6.22 4.89
C ILE A 44 -11.53 -5.18 5.79
N PHE A 45 -12.73 -4.76 5.42
CA PHE A 45 -13.58 -3.97 6.30
C PHE A 45 -13.99 -4.76 7.56
N ARG A 46 -14.00 -4.08 8.71
CA ARG A 46 -14.53 -4.62 9.96
C ARG A 46 -15.17 -3.54 10.80
N ARG A 47 -16.40 -3.80 11.26
CA ARG A 47 -17.09 -3.04 12.32
C ARG A 47 -16.95 -3.75 13.66
N ALA A 48 -16.64 -3.02 14.73
CA ALA A 48 -16.54 -3.56 16.08
C ALA A 48 -17.21 -2.64 17.11
N THR A 49 -17.72 -3.20 18.20
CA THR A 49 -18.28 -2.40 19.30
C THR A 49 -17.18 -1.91 20.25
N ARG A 50 -17.42 -0.79 20.93
CA ARG A 50 -16.53 -0.32 22.02
C ARG A 50 -16.32 -1.39 23.08
N LYS A 51 -17.38 -2.13 23.42
CA LYS A 51 -17.34 -3.24 24.39
C LYS A 51 -16.45 -4.37 23.91
N GLU A 52 -16.55 -4.77 22.64
CA GLU A 52 -15.72 -5.83 22.04
C GLU A 52 -14.23 -5.47 22.11
N ILE A 53 -13.88 -4.25 21.70
CA ILE A 53 -12.48 -3.78 21.70
C ILE A 53 -11.94 -3.72 23.13
N LYS A 54 -12.70 -3.11 24.07
CA LYS A 54 -12.27 -2.98 25.46
C LYS A 54 -12.11 -4.34 26.16
N ALA A 55 -13.03 -5.28 25.93
CA ALA A 55 -12.99 -6.60 26.55
C ALA A 55 -11.76 -7.42 26.15
N ARG A 56 -11.21 -7.18 24.95
CA ARG A 56 -10.01 -7.86 24.43
C ARG A 56 -8.77 -6.98 24.43
N PHE A 57 -8.84 -5.80 25.07
CA PHE A 57 -7.71 -4.90 25.17
C PHE A 57 -6.62 -5.52 26.05
N HIS A 58 -5.37 -5.42 25.62
CA HIS A 58 -4.27 -6.06 26.37
C HIS A 58 -4.15 -5.44 27.76
N LYS A 59 -4.11 -6.27 28.81
CA LYS A 59 -4.13 -5.82 30.22
C LYS A 59 -3.03 -4.79 30.51
N GLU A 60 -1.82 -5.02 30.00
CA GLU A 60 -0.68 -4.10 30.17
C GLU A 60 -0.81 -2.79 29.39
N LYS A 61 -1.73 -2.71 28.43
CA LYS A 61 -1.98 -1.51 27.64
C LYS A 61 -3.21 -0.75 28.10
N LEU A 62 -3.92 -1.20 29.15
CA LEU A 62 -5.16 -0.57 29.62
C LEU A 62 -5.03 0.93 29.92
N ALA A 63 -3.86 1.40 30.36
CA ALA A 63 -3.59 2.82 30.57
C ALA A 63 -3.72 3.67 29.28
N ARG A 64 -3.58 3.05 28.09
CA ARG A 64 -3.77 3.71 26.78
C ARG A 64 -5.22 3.69 26.30
N TRP A 65 -6.13 3.01 27.00
CA TRP A 65 -7.52 2.87 26.57
C TRP A 65 -8.21 4.24 26.41
N SER A 66 -7.99 5.17 27.33
CA SER A 66 -8.55 6.52 27.25
C SER A 66 -8.12 7.24 25.98
N SER A 67 -6.83 7.17 25.63
CA SER A 67 -6.27 7.76 24.41
C SER A 67 -6.86 7.13 23.14
N VAL A 68 -6.98 5.79 23.08
CA VAL A 68 -7.65 5.12 21.96
C VAL A 68 -9.10 5.57 21.87
N GLN A 69 -9.81 5.63 23.00
CA GLN A 69 -11.19 6.04 23.02
C GLN A 69 -11.38 7.47 22.51
N SER A 70 -10.48 8.40 22.86
CA SER A 70 -10.55 9.80 22.45
C SER A 70 -10.11 10.06 21.01
N SER A 71 -9.22 9.24 20.43
CA SER A 71 -8.77 9.39 19.04
C SER A 71 -9.62 8.61 18.03
N THR A 72 -10.50 7.74 18.50
CA THR A 72 -11.38 6.93 17.65
C THR A 72 -12.66 7.69 17.30
N SER A 73 -13.03 7.69 16.03
CA SER A 73 -14.33 8.21 15.58
C SER A 73 -15.39 7.13 15.78
N TRP A 74 -16.17 7.26 16.86
CA TRP A 74 -17.24 6.32 17.21
C TRP A 74 -18.55 6.76 16.58
N GLU A 75 -19.31 5.79 16.06
CA GLU A 75 -20.68 5.99 15.63
C GLU A 75 -21.62 6.14 16.84
N ASP A 76 -22.81 6.70 16.62
CA ASP A 76 -23.82 6.94 17.67
C ASP A 76 -24.26 5.65 18.39
N ASP A 77 -24.23 4.51 17.68
CA ASP A 77 -24.55 3.19 18.24
C ASP A 77 -23.40 2.58 19.07
N GLY A 78 -22.29 3.31 19.25
CA GLY A 78 -21.11 2.88 20.00
C GLY A 78 -20.23 1.87 19.25
N THR A 79 -20.42 1.74 17.94
CA THR A 79 -19.53 0.97 17.06
C THR A 79 -18.46 1.86 16.43
N VAL A 80 -17.48 1.20 15.81
CA VAL A 80 -16.48 1.84 14.97
C VAL A 80 -16.17 0.93 13.78
N VAL A 81 -15.93 1.53 12.63
CA VAL A 81 -15.46 0.86 11.41
C VAL A 81 -13.94 0.92 11.28
N GLY A 82 -13.34 0.04 10.48
CA GLY A 82 -11.90 0.03 10.30
C GLY A 82 -11.42 -1.05 9.35
N ALA A 83 -10.12 -1.08 9.13
CA ALA A 83 -9.43 -2.03 8.29
C ALA A 83 -8.76 -3.11 9.14
N ALA A 84 -9.11 -4.37 8.89
CA ALA A 84 -8.45 -5.53 9.49
C ALA A 84 -7.45 -6.13 8.48
N SER A 85 -6.16 -5.89 8.72
CA SER A 85 -5.06 -6.34 7.84
C SER A 85 -4.34 -7.56 8.42
N TYR A 86 -4.08 -8.57 7.60
CA TYR A 86 -3.38 -9.78 8.02
C TYR A 86 -2.03 -9.47 8.69
N TRP A 87 -1.77 -10.05 9.85
CA TRP A 87 -0.55 -9.81 10.61
C TRP A 87 0.60 -10.69 10.13
N ILE A 88 1.61 -10.07 9.53
CA ILE A 88 2.82 -10.77 9.07
C ILE A 88 3.80 -10.95 10.24
N LYS A 89 3.87 -12.18 10.77
CA LYS A 89 4.77 -12.50 11.88
C LYS A 89 6.24 -12.37 11.48
N GLY A 90 6.97 -11.56 12.23
CA GLY A 90 8.43 -11.42 12.06
C GLY A 90 8.85 -10.43 10.97
N ALA A 91 7.95 -9.54 10.53
CA ALA A 91 8.29 -8.41 9.67
C ALA A 91 9.41 -7.55 10.29
N ARG A 92 10.31 -7.02 9.47
CA ARG A 92 11.49 -6.25 9.90
C ARG A 92 11.55 -4.88 9.21
N ARG A 93 11.91 -3.85 9.96
CA ARG A 93 12.17 -2.46 9.51
C ARG A 93 13.63 -2.26 9.05
N GLY A 94 13.94 -1.09 8.50
CA GLY A 94 15.31 -0.61 8.25
C GLY A 94 15.76 -0.70 6.79
N LEU A 95 14.81 -0.74 5.85
CA LEU A 95 15.12 -0.61 4.41
C LEU A 95 15.18 0.87 3.99
N GLU A 96 14.50 1.74 4.72
CA GLU A 96 14.48 3.19 4.53
C GLU A 96 15.90 3.77 4.65
N ASP A 97 16.65 3.33 5.66
CA ASP A 97 18.04 3.72 5.89
C ASP A 97 18.99 3.34 4.74
N GLN A 98 18.54 2.44 3.86
CA GLN A 98 19.30 1.92 2.74
C GLN A 98 18.76 2.39 1.39
N LYS A 99 17.87 3.40 1.37
CA LYS A 99 17.18 3.90 0.17
C LYS A 99 18.09 4.08 -1.04
N GLY A 100 19.13 4.93 -0.91
CA GLY A 100 20.06 5.16 -2.02
C GLY A 100 20.79 3.89 -2.48
N ARG A 101 21.09 2.95 -1.58
CA ARG A 101 21.77 1.70 -1.92
C ARG A 101 20.90 0.80 -2.79
N TRP A 102 19.63 0.59 -2.42
CA TRP A 102 18.76 -0.29 -3.21
C TRP A 102 18.17 0.40 -4.43
N GLN A 103 18.00 1.73 -4.43
CA GLN A 103 17.63 2.48 -5.64
C GLN A 103 18.67 2.32 -6.75
N ALA A 104 19.96 2.30 -6.39
CA ALA A 104 21.03 2.02 -7.35
C ALA A 104 20.91 0.64 -8.04
N TRP A 105 20.21 -0.33 -7.43
CA TRP A 105 19.95 -1.63 -8.07
C TRP A 105 18.91 -1.54 -9.20
N LEU A 106 18.04 -0.54 -9.14
CA LEU A 106 16.88 -0.36 -10.01
C LEU A 106 17.18 0.53 -11.23
N ARG A 107 18.40 1.06 -11.32
CA ARG A 107 18.90 1.78 -12.51
C ARG A 107 19.31 0.79 -13.60
N ILE A 108 19.32 1.23 -14.86
CA ILE A 108 19.74 0.42 -16.02
C ILE A 108 21.16 -0.11 -15.85
N GLU A 109 22.10 0.71 -15.36
CA GLU A 109 23.47 0.27 -15.10
C GLU A 109 23.66 -0.39 -13.72
N GLY A 110 22.57 -0.50 -12.95
CA GLY A 110 22.56 -1.04 -11.61
C GLY A 110 22.93 -2.53 -11.57
N THR A 111 23.62 -2.96 -10.53
CA THR A 111 23.85 -4.39 -10.27
C THR A 111 23.05 -4.83 -9.05
N VAL A 112 22.13 -5.79 -9.25
CA VAL A 112 21.38 -6.40 -8.15
C VAL A 112 22.26 -7.45 -7.46
N PRO A 113 22.50 -7.35 -6.13
CA PRO A 113 23.33 -8.34 -5.45
C PRO A 113 22.74 -9.76 -5.51
N PRO A 114 23.58 -10.82 -5.48
CA PRO A 114 23.11 -12.20 -5.40
C PRO A 114 22.13 -12.41 -4.23
N GLY A 115 21.02 -13.10 -4.49
CA GLY A 115 19.98 -13.34 -3.50
C GLY A 115 19.06 -12.14 -3.20
N LYS A 116 19.25 -10.99 -3.87
CA LYS A 116 18.41 -9.79 -3.72
C LYS A 116 17.46 -9.52 -4.88
N MET A 117 17.45 -10.39 -5.90
CA MET A 117 16.61 -10.22 -7.09
C MET A 117 15.13 -9.99 -6.78
N LYS A 118 14.54 -10.85 -5.93
CA LYS A 118 13.13 -10.70 -5.56
C LYS A 118 12.86 -9.45 -4.72
N LEU A 119 13.80 -9.07 -3.85
CA LEU A 119 13.69 -7.83 -3.09
C LEU A 119 13.76 -6.60 -4.01
N ALA A 120 14.65 -6.59 -4.99
CA ALA A 120 14.76 -5.52 -5.97
C ALA A 120 13.47 -5.41 -6.81
N GLN A 121 12.90 -6.54 -7.25
CA GLN A 121 11.60 -6.56 -7.91
C GLN A 121 10.49 -5.97 -7.03
N ASP A 122 10.40 -6.38 -5.76
CA ASP A 122 9.37 -5.87 -4.85
C ASP A 122 9.56 -4.35 -4.59
N LEU A 123 10.81 -3.85 -4.55
CA LEU A 123 11.12 -2.43 -4.35
C LEU A 123 10.85 -1.57 -5.59
N SER A 124 11.09 -2.09 -6.80
CA SER A 124 10.65 -1.44 -8.05
C SER A 124 9.12 -1.39 -8.11
N THR A 125 8.47 -2.49 -7.75
CA THR A 125 7.00 -2.55 -7.71
C THR A 125 6.44 -1.59 -6.67
N MET A 126 7.11 -1.41 -5.53
CA MET A 126 6.74 -0.44 -4.50
C MET A 126 6.73 0.98 -5.03
N THR A 127 7.79 1.45 -5.70
CA THR A 127 7.87 2.84 -6.17
C THR A 127 6.77 3.15 -7.18
N LEU A 128 6.49 2.20 -8.09
CA LEU A 128 5.37 2.27 -9.02
C LEU A 128 4.02 2.29 -8.28
N PHE A 129 3.80 1.37 -7.34
CA PHE A 129 2.52 1.24 -6.66
C PHE A 129 2.23 2.43 -5.75
N ASP A 130 3.22 2.91 -4.99
CA ASP A 130 3.08 4.09 -4.13
C ASP A 130 2.80 5.34 -4.96
N PHE A 131 3.43 5.53 -6.13
CA PHE A 131 3.07 6.61 -7.05
C PHE A 131 1.63 6.46 -7.54
N LEU A 132 1.25 5.27 -8.03
CA LEU A 132 -0.10 4.99 -8.55
C LEU A 132 -1.21 5.35 -7.55
N ILE A 133 -1.07 4.91 -6.30
CA ILE A 133 -2.07 5.15 -5.25
C ILE A 133 -1.88 6.49 -4.53
N GLY A 134 -0.79 7.20 -4.81
CA GLY A 134 -0.44 8.46 -4.16
C GLY A 134 -0.04 8.31 -2.68
N ASN A 135 0.64 7.22 -2.32
CA ASN A 135 1.11 6.98 -0.97
C ASN A 135 2.44 7.69 -0.69
N TRP A 136 2.39 8.89 -0.13
CA TRP A 136 3.55 9.73 0.12
C TRP A 136 4.33 9.39 1.41
N ASP A 137 3.80 8.49 2.26
CA ASP A 137 4.33 8.24 3.60
C ASP A 137 5.21 6.98 3.72
N ARG A 138 5.55 6.34 2.60
CA ARG A 138 6.31 5.07 2.56
C ARG A 138 7.60 5.07 3.38
N TYR A 139 8.31 6.20 3.38
CA TYR A 139 9.64 6.32 4.01
C TYR A 139 9.61 6.95 5.40
N SER A 140 8.41 7.19 5.94
CA SER A 140 8.23 7.68 7.31
C SER A 140 7.91 6.52 8.25
N GLY A 141 8.18 6.71 9.55
CA GLY A 141 7.69 5.81 10.60
C GLY A 141 8.20 4.36 10.58
N GLY A 142 9.00 3.94 9.61
CA GLY A 142 9.39 2.55 9.39
C GLY A 142 8.38 1.72 8.55
N ASN A 143 7.64 2.37 7.66
CA ASN A 143 6.57 1.77 6.85
C ASN A 143 7.08 0.91 5.68
N LEU A 144 8.39 0.85 5.43
CA LEU A 144 9.01 -0.05 4.46
C LEU A 144 9.53 -1.30 5.16
N LEU A 145 8.68 -2.33 5.15
CA LEU A 145 8.91 -3.56 5.86
C LEU A 145 9.46 -4.65 4.96
N THR A 146 10.11 -5.63 5.58
CA THR A 146 10.55 -6.86 4.92
C THR A 146 10.05 -8.08 5.65
N ASN A 147 10.03 -9.22 4.97
CA ASN A 147 9.87 -10.51 5.64
C ASN A 147 11.04 -10.79 6.59
N ARG A 148 10.91 -11.84 7.42
CA ARG A 148 11.92 -12.21 8.43
C ARG A 148 13.32 -12.41 7.84
N GLN A 149 13.41 -12.90 6.61
CA GLN A 149 14.65 -13.20 5.90
C GLN A 149 15.24 -12.00 5.15
N ARG A 150 14.55 -10.84 5.10
CA ARG A 150 14.97 -9.66 4.32
C ARG A 150 15.19 -9.97 2.82
N THR A 151 14.31 -10.81 2.27
CA THR A 151 14.31 -11.23 0.85
C THR A 151 13.10 -10.74 0.07
N ARG A 152 12.05 -10.29 0.77
CA ARG A 152 10.84 -9.70 0.20
C ARG A 152 10.55 -8.36 0.85
N ALA A 153 10.12 -7.36 0.08
CA ALA A 153 9.52 -6.15 0.65
C ALA A 153 8.02 -6.39 0.87
N LEU A 154 7.49 -5.89 1.99
CA LEU A 154 6.09 -6.00 2.37
C LEU A 154 5.47 -4.62 2.29
N LEU A 155 4.47 -4.47 1.43
CA LEU A 155 3.78 -3.22 1.20
C LEU A 155 2.59 -3.16 2.17
N MET A 156 2.81 -2.51 3.30
CA MET A 156 1.82 -2.33 4.36
C MET A 156 1.72 -0.84 4.70
N ASP A 157 0.73 -0.44 5.48
CA ASP A 157 0.57 0.95 5.92
C ASP A 157 0.31 1.91 4.74
N HIS A 158 -0.88 1.83 4.15
CA HIS A 158 -1.37 2.68 3.05
C HIS A 158 -2.46 3.66 3.48
N ASP A 159 -2.58 3.95 4.77
CA ASP A 159 -3.60 4.83 5.33
C ASP A 159 -3.48 6.30 4.84
N HIS A 160 -2.31 6.71 4.37
CA HIS A 160 -2.08 7.99 3.70
C HIS A 160 -2.23 7.96 2.17
N ALA A 161 -2.58 6.82 1.56
CA ALA A 161 -2.86 6.73 0.14
C ALA A 161 -4.20 7.40 -0.23
N PHE A 162 -4.36 7.73 -1.51
CA PHE A 162 -5.56 8.32 -2.11
C PHE A 162 -6.00 9.66 -1.51
N SER A 163 -5.16 10.31 -0.70
CA SER A 163 -5.42 11.66 -0.21
C SER A 163 -5.26 12.69 -1.33
N GLY A 164 -5.87 13.86 -1.15
CA GLY A 164 -5.57 15.02 -1.99
C GLY A 164 -4.06 15.30 -2.01
N MET A 165 -3.53 15.60 -3.18
CA MET A 165 -2.10 15.79 -3.40
C MET A 165 -1.85 17.19 -3.95
N ASN A 166 -0.99 17.95 -3.28
CA ASN A 166 -0.49 19.20 -3.83
C ASN A 166 0.72 18.93 -4.75
N GLU A 167 1.13 19.94 -5.50
CA GLU A 167 2.25 19.86 -6.44
C GLU A 167 3.54 19.37 -5.78
N ALA A 168 3.89 19.88 -4.60
CA ALA A 168 5.09 19.47 -3.88
C ALA A 168 5.11 17.98 -3.47
N LEU A 169 3.96 17.42 -3.10
CA LEU A 169 3.84 15.99 -2.80
C LEU A 169 3.88 15.14 -4.08
N TYR A 170 3.27 15.64 -5.16
CA TYR A 170 3.32 14.99 -6.46
C TYR A 170 4.76 14.91 -6.99
N ASP A 171 5.49 16.02 -6.98
CA ASP A 171 6.88 16.09 -7.43
C ASP A 171 7.80 15.19 -6.61
N ARG A 172 7.56 15.09 -5.30
CA ARG A 172 8.30 14.16 -4.44
C ARG A 172 8.08 12.71 -4.85
N LEU A 173 6.82 12.30 -5.06
CA LEU A 173 6.48 10.95 -5.47
C LEU A 173 7.01 10.64 -6.88
N LEU A 174 6.91 11.59 -7.80
CA LEU A 174 7.47 11.46 -9.15
C LEU A 174 9.00 11.34 -9.10
N GLY A 175 9.65 12.14 -8.25
CA GLY A 175 11.09 12.05 -8.00
C GLY A 175 11.50 10.66 -7.51
N ASP A 176 10.70 10.04 -6.65
CA ASP A 176 10.95 8.66 -6.19
C ASP A 176 10.72 7.61 -7.28
N LEU A 177 9.67 7.74 -8.09
CA LEU A 177 9.41 6.87 -9.25
C LEU A 177 10.56 6.93 -10.26
N THR A 178 11.03 8.12 -10.59
CA THR A 178 12.07 8.37 -11.60
C THR A 178 13.49 7.98 -11.17
N GLN A 179 13.66 7.48 -9.94
CA GLN A 179 14.86 6.73 -9.52
C GLN A 179 14.78 5.22 -9.86
N THR A 180 13.68 4.77 -10.47
CA THR A 180 13.45 3.37 -10.86
C THR A 180 13.38 3.29 -12.37
N GLU A 181 14.29 2.55 -13.00
CA GLU A 181 14.31 2.38 -14.46
C GLU A 181 14.04 0.94 -14.88
N ARG A 182 14.07 0.01 -13.91
CA ARG A 182 13.79 -1.42 -14.09
C ARG A 182 12.47 -1.79 -13.43
N PHE A 183 11.57 -2.41 -14.19
CA PHE A 183 10.19 -2.74 -13.82
C PHE A 183 9.89 -4.22 -14.07
N SER A 184 8.83 -4.70 -13.42
CA SER A 184 8.29 -6.05 -13.67
C SER A 184 7.36 -6.02 -14.88
N ARG A 185 7.66 -6.89 -15.85
CA ARG A 185 6.86 -7.06 -17.06
C ARG A 185 5.41 -7.37 -16.73
N GLY A 186 5.17 -8.37 -15.87
CA GLY A 186 3.81 -8.73 -15.46
C GLY A 186 3.05 -7.59 -14.78
N VAL A 187 3.72 -6.78 -13.94
CA VAL A 187 3.08 -5.61 -13.30
C VAL A 187 2.74 -4.54 -14.33
N VAL A 188 3.64 -4.27 -15.29
CA VAL A 188 3.39 -3.29 -16.36
C VAL A 188 2.25 -3.75 -17.27
N ASP A 189 2.17 -5.03 -17.62
CA ASP A 189 1.07 -5.59 -18.41
C ASP A 189 -0.29 -5.39 -17.70
N GLN A 190 -0.36 -5.67 -16.40
CA GLN A 190 -1.56 -5.41 -15.60
C GLN A 190 -1.86 -3.90 -15.52
N LEU A 191 -0.83 -3.07 -15.40
CA LEU A 191 -1.00 -1.62 -15.40
C LEU A 191 -1.57 -1.13 -16.74
N VAL A 192 -1.13 -1.67 -17.87
CA VAL A 192 -1.71 -1.38 -19.20
C VAL A 192 -3.17 -1.80 -19.27
N ALA A 193 -3.53 -2.96 -18.72
CA ALA A 193 -4.92 -3.44 -18.69
C ALA A 193 -5.81 -2.71 -17.67
N LEU A 194 -5.24 -1.97 -16.72
CA LEU A 194 -5.97 -1.32 -15.64
C LEU A 194 -6.86 -0.18 -16.18
N ASP A 195 -8.17 -0.38 -16.11
CA ASP A 195 -9.16 0.64 -16.48
C ASP A 195 -10.14 0.95 -15.35
N ARG A 196 -11.01 1.94 -15.58
CA ARG A 196 -12.00 2.38 -14.60
C ARG A 196 -12.98 1.27 -14.21
N ASN A 197 -13.37 0.40 -15.15
CA ASN A 197 -14.33 -0.66 -14.89
C ASN A 197 -13.70 -1.76 -14.05
N ALA A 198 -12.48 -2.18 -14.36
CA ALA A 198 -11.71 -3.13 -13.57
C ALA A 198 -11.53 -2.65 -12.12
N ILE A 199 -11.17 -1.37 -11.93
CA ILE A 199 -11.05 -0.76 -10.60
C ILE A 199 -12.38 -0.85 -9.83
N ARG A 200 -13.49 -0.41 -10.44
CA ARG A 200 -14.81 -0.44 -9.78
C ARG A 200 -15.24 -1.86 -9.42
N GLN A 201 -15.05 -2.82 -10.34
CA GLN A 201 -15.41 -4.21 -10.12
C GLN A 201 -14.63 -4.85 -8.98
N GLU A 202 -13.33 -4.56 -8.87
CA GLU A 202 -12.49 -5.07 -7.79
C GLU A 202 -12.82 -4.40 -6.44
N LEU A 203 -13.04 -3.08 -6.41
CA LEU A 203 -13.47 -2.39 -5.19
C LEU A 203 -14.82 -2.92 -4.69
N ALA A 204 -15.74 -3.25 -5.59
CA ALA A 204 -17.04 -3.84 -5.27
C ALA A 204 -16.95 -5.27 -4.70
N GLN A 205 -15.78 -5.94 -4.78
CA GLN A 205 -15.56 -7.21 -4.09
C GLN A 205 -15.42 -7.03 -2.57
N ASP A 206 -15.29 -5.79 -2.07
CA ASP A 206 -15.41 -5.54 -0.64
C ASP A 206 -16.89 -5.38 -0.22
N PRO A 207 -17.40 -6.20 0.71
CA PRO A 207 -18.78 -6.13 1.14
C PRO A 207 -19.20 -4.77 1.68
N SER A 208 -18.26 -3.96 2.18
CA SER A 208 -18.60 -2.62 2.67
C SER A 208 -18.77 -1.60 1.55
N HIS A 209 -18.28 -1.86 0.34
CA HIS A 209 -18.15 -0.84 -0.71
C HIS A 209 -19.48 -0.16 -1.09
N SER A 210 -20.59 -0.88 -1.01
CA SER A 210 -21.93 -0.35 -1.33
C SER A 210 -22.44 0.67 -0.30
N SER A 211 -22.08 0.52 0.97
CA SER A 211 -22.47 1.42 2.06
C SER A 211 -21.36 2.38 2.48
N GLU A 212 -20.11 2.00 2.27
CA GLU A 212 -18.87 2.68 2.63
C GLU A 212 -17.94 2.67 1.41
N PRO A 213 -18.16 3.56 0.42
CA PRO A 213 -17.37 3.59 -0.81
C PRO A 213 -15.88 3.71 -0.51
N LEU A 214 -15.08 2.76 -0.98
CA LEU A 214 -13.64 2.71 -0.68
C LEU A 214 -12.86 3.85 -1.34
N LEU A 215 -13.27 4.25 -2.55
CA LEU A 215 -12.71 5.37 -3.30
C LEU A 215 -13.84 6.15 -3.97
N THR A 216 -13.66 7.47 -4.08
CA THR A 216 -14.52 8.35 -4.87
C THR A 216 -14.14 8.31 -6.35
N GLU A 217 -15.03 8.81 -7.21
CA GLU A 217 -14.76 8.93 -8.64
C GLU A 217 -13.58 9.86 -8.97
N SER A 218 -13.37 10.91 -8.19
CA SER A 218 -12.22 11.80 -8.35
C SER A 218 -10.91 11.10 -7.97
N GLN A 219 -10.91 10.26 -6.93
CA GLN A 219 -9.75 9.45 -6.56
C GLN A 219 -9.41 8.42 -7.64
N ILE A 220 -10.42 7.78 -8.25
CA ILE A 220 -10.21 6.86 -9.38
C ILE A 220 -9.66 7.61 -10.61
N THR A 221 -10.16 8.81 -10.91
CA THR A 221 -9.61 9.65 -11.98
C THR A 221 -8.14 9.99 -11.72
N ALA A 222 -7.80 10.47 -10.53
CA ALA A 222 -6.41 10.80 -10.17
C ALA A 222 -5.48 9.58 -10.23
N LEU A 223 -5.96 8.38 -9.88
CA LEU A 223 -5.22 7.13 -10.05
C LEU A 223 -4.94 6.85 -11.53
N LEU A 224 -5.92 7.00 -12.40
CA LEU A 224 -5.77 6.75 -13.84
C LEU A 224 -4.87 7.80 -14.52
N GLU A 225 -4.86 9.04 -14.03
CA GLU A 225 -3.90 10.06 -14.45
C GLU A 225 -2.46 9.66 -14.07
N ARG A 226 -2.24 9.23 -12.82
CA ARG A 226 -0.93 8.74 -12.39
C ARG A 226 -0.50 7.47 -13.12
N ARG A 227 -1.44 6.56 -13.43
CA ARG A 227 -1.20 5.42 -14.33
C ARG A 227 -0.67 5.88 -15.68
N ALA A 228 -1.29 6.88 -16.30
CA ALA A 228 -0.84 7.41 -17.58
C ALA A 228 0.60 7.95 -17.49
N THR A 229 0.92 8.70 -16.43
CA THR A 229 2.29 9.18 -16.16
C THR A 229 3.30 8.04 -16.05
N ILE A 230 2.97 6.98 -15.29
CA ILE A 230 3.85 5.80 -15.17
C ILE A 230 4.10 5.18 -16.55
N LEU A 231 3.04 4.93 -17.33
CA LEU A 231 3.16 4.29 -18.64
C LEU A 231 3.95 5.15 -19.63
N SER A 232 3.76 6.47 -19.62
CA SER A 232 4.56 7.40 -20.43
C SER A 232 6.04 7.38 -20.04
N TYR A 233 6.34 7.33 -18.74
CA TYR A 233 7.73 7.24 -18.26
C TYR A 233 8.39 5.93 -18.69
N ILE A 234 7.71 4.80 -18.49
CA ILE A 234 8.23 3.48 -18.89
C ILE A 234 8.42 3.41 -20.41
N ALA A 235 7.48 3.94 -21.20
CA ALA A 235 7.59 3.96 -22.66
C ALA A 235 8.83 4.75 -23.13
N ALA A 236 9.10 5.91 -22.51
CA ALA A 236 10.28 6.70 -22.82
C ALA A 236 11.58 5.96 -22.48
N LEU A 237 11.64 5.27 -21.34
CA LEU A 237 12.78 4.43 -20.99
C LEU A 237 12.98 3.27 -21.98
N VAL A 238 11.89 2.64 -22.43
CA VAL A 238 11.94 1.54 -23.41
C VAL A 238 12.47 2.03 -24.75
N GLU A 239 12.06 3.23 -25.19
CA GLU A 239 12.59 3.87 -26.40
C GLU A 239 14.09 4.15 -26.29
N GLU A 240 14.56 4.59 -25.12
CA GLU A 240 15.96 4.96 -24.90
C GLU A 240 16.88 3.76 -24.67
N HIS A 241 16.46 2.77 -23.88
CA HIS A 241 17.32 1.70 -23.38
C HIS A 241 16.95 0.31 -23.89
N GLY A 242 15.81 0.16 -24.55
CA GLY A 242 15.28 -1.12 -25.01
C GLY A 242 14.43 -1.83 -23.95
N GLU A 243 13.50 -2.66 -24.44
CA GLU A 243 12.46 -3.28 -23.61
C GLU A 243 13.01 -4.23 -22.55
N ASP A 244 14.00 -5.05 -22.87
CA ASP A 244 14.54 -6.07 -21.95
C ASP A 244 15.31 -5.47 -20.77
N GLU A 245 15.94 -4.31 -20.98
CA GLU A 245 16.65 -3.59 -19.91
C GLU A 245 15.67 -2.89 -18.95
N VAL A 246 14.53 -2.43 -19.46
CA VAL A 246 13.50 -1.73 -18.67
C VAL A 246 12.52 -2.70 -18.03
N LEU A 247 11.98 -3.66 -18.77
CA LEU A 247 11.11 -4.74 -18.28
C LEU A 247 11.94 -5.93 -17.79
N PHE A 248 12.90 -5.59 -16.92
CA PHE A 248 13.98 -6.45 -16.42
C PHE A 248 13.49 -7.58 -15.51
N PHE A 249 12.46 -7.33 -14.69
CA PHE A 249 11.90 -8.35 -13.81
C PHE A 249 10.75 -9.09 -14.51
N PRO A 250 10.55 -10.39 -14.22
CA PRO A 250 9.39 -11.12 -14.71
C PRO A 250 8.09 -10.50 -14.20
#